data_AF-A0AAD7HDI1-F1
#
_entry.id   AF-A0AAD7HDI1-F1
#
_cell.length_a   1.000
_cell.length_b   1.000
_cell.length_c   1.000
_cell.angle_alpha   90.00
_cell.angle_beta   90.00
_cell.angle_gamma   90.00
#
_symmetry.space_group_name_H-M   'P 1'
#
loop_
_entity.id
_entity.type
_entity.pdbx_description
1 polymer ?
#
loop_
_entity_poly.entity_id
_entity_poly.type
_entity_poly.pdbx_seq_one_letter_code
_entity_poly.pdbx_strand_id
1 'polypeptide(L)'
;MLTTSSPITTANGDITAEIPSPAQTTIIISILASNRNPAVWGPDSLEWKPERWLSPLPKTVADAHIPGTYSNLMTFNAGGRACVSENKFYFPI
;
A
#
# COMPACT_ATOMS: atom_id res chain seq x y z
N MET A 1 9.16 -16.84 4.37
CA MET A 1 7.71 -16.72 4.69
C MET A 1 7.27 -15.31 4.34
N LEU A 2 6.08 -15.14 3.80
CA LEU A 2 5.42 -13.86 3.57
C LEU A 2 4.27 -13.72 4.57
N THR A 3 4.32 -12.72 5.44
CA THR A 3 3.31 -12.48 6.47
C THR A 3 2.24 -11.51 5.96
N THR A 4 0.97 -11.83 6.19
CA THR A 4 -0.17 -10.97 5.84
C THR A 4 -0.61 -10.14 7.05
N SER A 5 -1.21 -8.97 6.80
CA SER A 5 -1.74 -8.10 7.87
C SER A 5 -3.00 -8.66 8.53
N SER A 6 -3.71 -9.55 7.85
CA SER A 6 -4.88 -10.25 8.37
C SER A 6 -4.87 -11.69 7.87
N PRO A 7 -5.39 -12.66 8.65
CA PRO A 7 -5.44 -14.04 8.23
C PRO A 7 -6.21 -14.20 6.91
N ILE A 8 -5.70 -15.07 6.04
CA ILE A 8 -6.33 -15.41 4.76
C ILE A 8 -6.75 -16.87 4.75
N THR A 9 -7.81 -17.17 4.00
CA THR A 9 -8.24 -18.55 3.72
C THR A 9 -7.51 -19.07 2.50
N THR A 10 -6.80 -20.18 2.66
CA THR A 10 -6.10 -20.86 1.56
C THR A 10 -7.09 -21.62 0.67
N ALA A 11 -6.63 -22.07 -0.50
CA ALA A 11 -7.43 -22.91 -1.39
C ALA A 11 -7.87 -24.24 -0.73
N ASN A 12 -7.14 -24.70 0.30
CA ASN A 12 -7.45 -25.91 1.04
C ASN A 12 -8.46 -25.67 2.17
N GLY A 13 -8.87 -24.42 2.40
CA GLY A 13 -9.77 -24.02 3.49
C GLY A 13 -9.05 -23.66 4.81
N ASP A 14 -7.74 -23.88 4.89
CA ASP A 14 -6.96 -23.52 6.08
C ASP A 14 -6.84 -22.00 6.23
N ILE A 15 -6.91 -21.52 7.47
CA ILE A 15 -6.70 -20.10 7.81
C ILE A 15 -5.25 -19.91 8.26
N THR A 16 -4.51 -19.03 7.58
CA THR A 16 -3.11 -18.72 7.92
C THR A 16 -2.82 -17.23 7.73
N ALA A 17 -1.90 -16.71 8.53
CA ALA A 17 -1.31 -15.37 8.33
C ALA A 17 0.06 -15.44 7.64
N GLU A 18 0.54 -16.64 7.33
CA GLU A 18 1.84 -16.86 6.71
C GLU A 18 1.73 -17.70 5.45
N ILE A 19 2.38 -17.21 4.39
CA ILE A 19 2.47 -17.87 3.11
C ILE A 19 3.93 -18.31 2.89
N PRO A 20 4.19 -19.61 2.68
CA PRO A 20 5.50 -20.06 2.22
C PRO A 20 5.86 -19.39 0.90
N SER A 21 7.02 -18.72 0.87
CA SER A 21 7.57 -18.08 -0.34
C SER A 21 8.96 -18.64 -0.58
N PRO A 22 9.10 -19.67 -1.44
CA PRO A 22 10.38 -20.20 -1.85
C PRO A 22 11.30 -19.12 -2.48
N ALA A 23 12.59 -19.45 -2.59
CA ALA A 23 13.50 -18.61 -3.35
C ALA A 23 13.02 -18.47 -4.81
N GLN A 24 13.21 -17.28 -5.39
CA GLN A 24 12.84 -16.96 -6.78
C GLN A 24 11.33 -16.91 -7.05
N THR A 25 10.48 -16.95 -6.03
CA THR A 25 9.05 -16.63 -6.18
C THR A 25 8.87 -15.18 -6.64
N THR A 26 8.18 -14.99 -7.76
CA THR A 26 7.80 -13.65 -8.23
C THR A 26 6.61 -13.15 -7.42
N ILE A 27 6.76 -11.97 -6.82
CA ILE A 27 5.71 -11.31 -6.04
C ILE A 27 5.20 -10.12 -6.85
N ILE A 28 3.89 -10.10 -7.13
CA ILE A 28 3.21 -8.99 -7.79
C ILE A 28 2.40 -8.25 -6.73
N ILE A 29 2.70 -6.97 -6.52
CA ILE A 29 1.97 -6.12 -5.58
C ILE A 29 0.91 -5.30 -6.31
N SER A 30 -0.25 -5.14 -5.69
CA SER A 30 -1.30 -4.27 -6.22
C SER A 30 -1.20 -2.87 -5.63
N ILE A 31 -0.49 -1.99 -6.33
CA ILE A 31 -0.39 -0.55 -5.99
C ILE A 31 -1.78 0.09 -5.95
N LEU A 32 -2.63 -0.29 -6.92
CA LEU A 32 -4.00 0.19 -7.04
C LEU A 32 -4.88 -0.22 -5.87
N ALA A 33 -4.68 -1.42 -5.30
CA ALA A 33 -5.42 -1.84 -4.10
C ALA A 33 -4.96 -1.04 -2.89
N SER A 34 -3.65 -0.81 -2.72
CA SER A 34 -3.13 -0.01 -1.60
C SER A 34 -3.64 1.43 -1.62
N ASN A 35 -3.53 2.11 -2.75
CA ASN A 35 -3.89 3.53 -2.89
C ASN A 35 -5.41 3.79 -2.91
N ARG A 36 -6.24 2.75 -2.99
CA ARG A 36 -7.71 2.87 -3.04
C ARG A 36 -8.42 2.03 -1.99
N ASN A 37 -7.70 1.43 -1.04
CA ASN A 37 -8.28 0.58 -0.02
C ASN A 37 -9.23 1.39 0.88
N PRO A 38 -10.55 1.13 0.88
CA PRO A 38 -11.49 1.91 1.68
C PRO A 38 -11.28 1.72 3.19
N ALA A 39 -10.69 0.60 3.63
CA ALA A 39 -10.35 0.39 5.03
C ALA A 39 -9.22 1.33 5.51
N VAL A 40 -8.37 1.80 4.59
CA VAL A 40 -7.27 2.72 4.89
C VAL A 40 -7.69 4.17 4.62
N TRP A 41 -8.20 4.42 3.41
CA TRP A 41 -8.47 5.76 2.87
C TRP A 41 -9.89 6.28 3.16
N GLY A 42 -10.76 5.43 3.70
CA GLY A 42 -12.16 5.74 3.97
C GLY A 42 -13.12 5.33 2.84
N PRO A 43 -14.44 5.44 3.06
CA PRO A 43 -15.46 4.99 2.10
C PRO A 43 -15.43 5.76 0.77
N ASP A 44 -14.81 6.94 0.76
CA ASP A 44 -14.66 7.81 -0.41
C ASP A 44 -13.32 7.59 -1.15
N SER A 45 -12.65 6.45 -0.94
CA SER A 45 -11.34 6.13 -1.54
C SER A 45 -11.34 6.04 -3.07
N LEU A 46 -12.51 5.93 -3.68
CA LEU A 46 -12.70 5.87 -5.13
C LEU A 46 -13.15 7.22 -5.73
N GLU A 47 -13.39 8.23 -4.90
CA GLU A 47 -13.77 9.57 -5.34
C GLU A 47 -12.54 10.43 -5.62
N TRP A 48 -12.60 11.24 -6.67
CA TRP A 48 -11.61 12.30 -6.89
C TRP A 48 -11.86 13.45 -5.90
N LYS A 49 -10.99 13.56 -4.89
CA LYS A 49 -11.08 14.57 -3.81
C LYS A 49 -9.72 15.22 -3.56
N PRO A 50 -9.34 16.24 -4.35
CA PRO A 50 -8.04 16.90 -4.19
C PRO A 50 -7.89 17.60 -2.83
N GLU A 51 -8.99 18.04 -2.21
CA GLU A 51 -8.99 18.71 -0.91
C GLU A 51 -8.51 17.81 0.23
N ARG A 52 -8.48 16.48 0.03
CA ARG A 52 -7.96 15.49 0.99
C ARG A 52 -6.53 15.81 1.44
N TRP A 53 -5.73 16.38 0.56
CA TRP A 53 -4.32 16.70 0.80
C TRP A 53 -4.11 18.05 1.47
N LEU A 54 -5.18 18.84 1.65
CA LEU A 54 -5.13 20.18 2.28
C LEU A 54 -5.32 20.13 3.80
N SER A 55 -5.54 18.94 4.37
CA SER A 55 -5.73 18.72 5.80
C SER A 55 -4.94 17.49 6.25
N PRO A 56 -4.69 17.33 7.56
CA PRO A 56 -4.05 16.13 8.08
C PRO A 56 -4.80 14.88 7.62
N LEU A 57 -4.06 13.87 7.15
CA LEU A 57 -4.66 12.61 6.72
C LEU A 57 -5.33 11.88 7.90
N PRO A 58 -6.38 11.08 7.63
CA PRO A 58 -7.02 10.27 8.66
C PRO A 58 -6.02 9.38 9.39
N LYS A 59 -6.24 9.15 10.69
CA LYS A 59 -5.39 8.29 11.52
C LYS A 59 -5.23 6.89 10.95
N THR A 60 -6.26 6.35 10.29
CA THR A 60 -6.23 5.05 9.61
C THR A 60 -5.15 4.95 8.53
N VAL A 61 -4.85 6.06 7.85
CA VAL A 61 -3.78 6.10 6.83
C VAL A 61 -2.40 6.06 7.51
N ALA A 62 -2.23 6.79 8.61
CA ALA A 62 -0.98 6.80 9.37
C ALA A 62 -0.69 5.45 10.05
N ASP A 63 -1.71 4.84 10.65
CA ASP A 63 -1.61 3.55 11.36
C ASP A 63 -1.46 2.36 10.39
N ALA A 64 -1.74 2.54 9.09
CA ALA A 64 -1.60 1.49 8.08
C ALA A 64 -0.13 1.18 7.72
N HIS A 65 0.82 2.04 8.12
CA HIS A 65 2.25 1.86 7.89
C HIS A 65 2.60 1.52 6.43
N ILE A 66 1.92 2.15 5.46
CA ILE A 66 2.20 1.95 4.03
C ILE A 66 3.62 2.46 3.76
N PRO A 67 4.52 1.65 3.16
CA PRO A 67 5.94 1.98 3.06
C PRO A 67 6.26 3.04 1.98
N GLY A 68 5.23 3.61 1.35
CA GLY A 68 5.33 4.61 0.30
C GLY A 68 6.16 5.82 0.74
N THR A 69 7.04 6.27 -0.14
CA THR A 69 8.01 7.35 0.13
C THR A 69 7.35 8.71 0.37
N TYR A 70 6.16 8.92 -0.18
CA TYR A 70 5.41 10.18 -0.06
C TYR A 70 3.96 9.92 0.32
N SER A 71 3.49 10.60 1.38
CA SER A 71 2.08 10.67 1.78
C SER A 71 1.35 9.32 1.87
N ASN A 72 2.04 8.26 2.31
CA ASN A 72 1.49 6.90 2.42
C ASN A 72 0.98 6.31 1.09
N LEU A 73 1.50 6.79 -0.06
CA LEU A 73 1.14 6.30 -1.39
C LEU A 73 2.21 5.37 -1.97
N MET A 74 1.77 4.27 -2.58
CA MET A 74 2.64 3.32 -3.27
C MET A 74 2.86 3.65 -4.75
N THR A 75 2.50 4.86 -5.20
CA THR A 75 2.55 5.29 -6.61
C THR A 75 3.95 5.14 -7.21
N PHE A 76 4.98 5.42 -6.40
CA PHE A 76 6.38 5.29 -6.78
C PHE A 76 7.06 4.08 -6.13
N ASN A 77 6.28 3.09 -5.70
CA ASN A 77 6.76 1.94 -4.93
C ASN A 77 7.43 2.38 -3.62
N ALA A 78 8.27 1.53 -3.03
CA ALA A 78 8.91 1.79 -1.74
C ALA A 78 10.25 1.03 -1.58
N GLY A 79 11.02 1.43 -0.57
CA GLY A 79 12.26 0.77 -0.17
C GLY A 79 13.33 0.77 -1.26
N GLY A 80 14.18 -0.27 -1.30
CA GLY A 80 15.27 -0.39 -2.28
C GLY A 80 14.83 -0.58 -3.74
N ARG A 81 13.52 -0.61 -4.01
CA ARG A 81 12.92 -0.69 -5.36
C ARG A 81 11.95 0.47 -5.63
N ALA A 82 12.02 1.54 -4.83
CA ALA A 82 11.31 2.78 -5.13
C ALA A 82 11.71 3.31 -6.52
N CYS A 83 10.80 4.01 -7.19
CA CYS A 83 11.05 4.61 -8.49
C CYS A 83 12.11 5.71 -8.34
N VAL A 84 13.23 5.55 -9.05
CA VAL A 84 14.39 6.46 -8.97
C VAL A 84 14.06 7.93 -9.22
N SER A 85 13.03 8.19 -10.04
CA SER A 85 12.65 9.54 -10.44
C SER A 85 11.62 10.20 -9.52
N GLU A 86 11.22 9.57 -8.41
CA GLU A 86 10.20 10.10 -7.49
C GLU A 86 10.53 11.52 -6.99
N ASN A 87 11.78 11.76 -6.60
CA ASN A 87 12.20 13.06 -6.08
C ASN A 87 12.14 14.15 -7.15
N LYS A 88 12.34 13.80 -8.43
CA LYS A 88 12.19 14.77 -9.52
C LYS A 88 10.74 15.12 -9.82
N PHE A 89 9.78 14.29 -9.40
CA PHE A 89 8.36 14.55 -9.58
C PHE A 89 7.77 15.39 -8.45
N TYR A 90 8.24 15.20 -7.20
CA TYR A 90 7.72 15.92 -6.03
C TYR A 90 8.47 17.19 -5.63
N PHE A 91 9.76 17.34 -5.95
CA PHE A 91 10.48 18.60 -5.67
C PHE A 91 10.17 19.82 -6.57
N PRO A 92 9.62 19.70 -7.80
CA PRO A 92 9.29 20.87 -8.61
C PRO A 92 7.90 21.47 -8.32
N ILE A 93 7.17 20.95 -7.33
CA ILE A 93 5.91 21.49 -6.79
C ILE A 93 6.11 21.99 -5.36
#